data_AF-A0A0N1IPJ4-F1
#
_entry.id   AF-A0A0N1IPJ4-F1
#
_cell.length_a   1.000
_cell.length_b   1.000
_cell.length_c   1.000
_cell.angle_alpha   90.00
_cell.angle_beta   90.00
_cell.angle_gamma   90.00
#
_symmetry.space_group_name_H-M   'P 1'
#
loop_
_entity.id
_entity.type
_entity.pdbx_description
1 polymer ?
#
loop_
_entity_poly.entity_id
_entity_poly.type
_entity_poly.pdbx_seq_one_letter_code
_entity_poly.pdbx_strand_id
1 'polypeptide(L)'
;MAAVRSLRTSGVFLLLFLLNIANASSGPWIFSVDVNEKACSELKCVYNLNVNGLDFDVWSLTEVPAARGGDCEGRFLEEKSTKNVELIVPFAKKLFFCAKGPDGVWYNQGESLFLEANDVIGANAQYEP
;
A
#
# COMPACT_ATOMS: atom_id res chain seq x y z
N MET A 1 -36.25 -41.85 23.82
CA MET A 1 -34.83 -41.43 23.85
C MET A 1 -34.58 -40.58 22.61
N ALA A 2 -34.44 -39.27 22.77
CA ALA A 2 -34.25 -38.35 21.66
C ALA A 2 -32.83 -38.49 21.12
N ALA A 3 -32.69 -38.85 19.85
CA ALA A 3 -31.42 -38.88 19.16
C ALA A 3 -30.95 -37.43 18.95
N VAL A 4 -30.11 -36.94 19.87
CA VAL A 4 -29.40 -35.67 19.68
C VAL A 4 -28.37 -35.90 18.57
N ARG A 5 -28.75 -35.54 17.33
CA ARG A 5 -27.81 -35.43 16.21
C ARG A 5 -26.91 -34.23 16.49
N SER A 6 -25.81 -34.48 17.19
CA SER A 6 -24.73 -33.50 17.34
C SER A 6 -24.06 -33.31 15.98
N LEU A 7 -24.62 -32.42 15.15
CA LEU A 7 -23.96 -31.97 13.94
C LEU A 7 -22.67 -31.26 14.39
N ARG A 8 -21.52 -31.87 14.08
CA ARG A 8 -20.17 -31.29 14.24
C ARG A 8 -20.00 -30.11 13.28
N THR A 9 -20.71 -29.01 13.53
CA THR A 9 -20.64 -27.79 12.72
C THR A 9 -19.32 -27.03 12.93
N SER A 10 -18.62 -27.25 14.05
CA SER A 10 -17.41 -26.49 14.38
C SER A 10 -16.26 -26.68 13.39
N GLY A 11 -16.11 -27.87 12.78
CA GLY A 11 -15.01 -28.13 11.84
C GLY A 11 -15.16 -27.41 10.51
N VAL A 12 -16.40 -27.28 10.01
CA VAL A 12 -16.69 -26.60 8.73
C VAL A 12 -16.46 -25.10 8.86
N PHE A 13 -16.87 -24.49 9.99
CA PHE A 13 -16.59 -23.08 10.24
C PHE A 13 -15.08 -22.81 10.34
N LEU A 14 -14.33 -23.67 11.02
CA LEU A 14 -12.87 -23.53 11.13
C LEU A 14 -12.18 -23.66 9.76
N LEU A 15 -12.65 -24.60 8.92
CA LEU A 15 -12.16 -24.76 7.56
C LEU A 15 -12.48 -23.53 6.68
N LEU A 16 -13.69 -22.98 6.79
CA LEU A 16 -14.08 -21.76 6.08
C LEU A 16 -13.25 -20.56 6.53
N PHE A 17 -12.99 -20.41 7.83
CA PHE A 17 -12.10 -19.35 8.34
C PHE A 17 -10.67 -19.50 7.79
N LEU A 18 -10.12 -20.71 7.80
CA LEU A 18 -8.77 -20.96 7.28
C LEU A 18 -8.66 -20.71 5.77
N LEU A 19 -9.68 -21.11 5.00
CA LEU A 19 -9.72 -20.84 3.55
C LEU A 19 -9.86 -19.34 3.25
N ASN A 20 -10.61 -18.58 4.07
CA ASN A 20 -10.68 -17.12 3.92
C ASN A 20 -9.36 -16.43 4.26
N ILE A 21 -8.60 -16.92 5.24
CA ILE A 21 -7.27 -16.38 5.57
C ILE A 21 -6.26 -16.67 4.45
N ALA A 22 -6.32 -17.85 3.83
CA ALA A 22 -5.45 -18.21 2.71
C ALA A 22 -5.78 -17.45 1.40
N ASN A 23 -7.04 -17.03 1.22
CA ASN A 23 -7.50 -16.22 0.09
C ASN A 23 -7.53 -14.71 0.37
N ALA A 24 -7.23 -14.29 1.60
CA ALA A 24 -6.87 -12.90 1.89
C ALA A 24 -5.52 -12.68 1.22
N SER A 25 -5.57 -12.26 -0.04
CA SER A 25 -4.43 -12.20 -0.94
C SER A 25 -3.26 -11.48 -0.27
N SER A 26 -2.08 -12.07 -0.42
CA SER A 26 -0.82 -11.33 -0.38
C SER A 26 -0.79 -10.40 -1.60
N GLY A 27 -1.66 -9.38 -1.60
CA GLY A 27 -1.65 -8.37 -2.64
C GLY A 27 -0.28 -7.66 -2.70
N PRO A 28 0.00 -6.95 -3.79
CA PRO A 28 1.19 -6.11 -3.88
C PRO A 28 1.14 -5.04 -2.81
N TRP A 29 2.00 -5.17 -1.80
CA TRP A 29 1.91 -4.38 -0.59
C TRP A 29 3.19 -3.60 -0.35
N ILE A 30 3.07 -2.28 -0.39
CA ILE A 30 4.04 -1.38 0.21
C ILE A 30 3.76 -1.33 1.71
N PHE A 31 4.77 -1.69 2.50
CA PHE A 31 4.69 -1.72 3.96
C PHE A 31 5.15 -0.42 4.58
N SER A 32 6.22 0.16 4.05
CA SER A 32 6.72 1.46 4.49
C SER A 32 7.40 2.19 3.34
N VAL A 33 7.52 3.49 3.50
CA VAL A 33 8.34 4.36 2.66
C VAL A 33 9.24 5.10 3.61
N ASP A 34 10.51 5.24 3.27
CA ASP A 34 11.48 6.04 4.01
C ASP A 34 11.89 7.22 3.15
N VAL A 35 11.84 8.43 3.69
CA VAL A 35 12.33 9.64 2.99
C VAL A 35 13.78 9.88 3.42
N ASN A 36 14.72 9.66 2.50
CA ASN A 36 16.13 9.94 2.74
C ASN A 36 16.40 11.45 2.69
N GLU A 37 15.86 12.12 1.66
CA GLU A 37 16.01 13.57 1.46
C GLU A 37 14.73 14.18 0.90
N LYS A 38 14.46 15.44 1.26
CA LYS A 38 13.33 16.23 0.75
C LYS A 38 13.76 17.68 0.57
N ALA A 39 13.57 18.21 -0.63
CA ALA A 39 13.82 19.62 -0.95
C ALA A 39 12.60 20.20 -1.67
N CYS A 40 11.97 21.20 -1.08
CA CYS A 40 10.78 21.84 -1.65
C CYS A 40 11.05 23.30 -2.04
N SER A 41 10.45 23.71 -3.16
CA SER A 41 10.28 25.10 -3.57
C SER A 41 8.78 25.45 -3.62
N GLU A 42 8.46 26.70 -3.94
CA GLU A 42 7.06 27.18 -4.04
C GLU A 42 6.21 26.40 -5.06
N LEU A 43 6.82 25.67 -5.99
CA LEU A 43 6.12 24.98 -7.08
C LEU A 43 6.18 23.45 -6.97
N LYS A 44 7.28 22.90 -6.43
CA LYS A 44 7.55 21.46 -6.47
C LYS A 44 8.37 21.00 -5.26
N CYS A 45 8.26 19.72 -4.95
CA CYS A 45 9.12 19.02 -4.01
C CYS A 45 9.89 17.92 -4.74
N VAL A 46 11.15 17.79 -4.40
CA VAL A 46 12.03 16.70 -4.82
C VAL A 46 12.22 15.80 -3.60
N TYR A 47 11.91 14.52 -3.75
CA TYR A 47 12.06 13.50 -2.72
C TYR A 47 13.10 12.47 -3.16
N ASN A 48 13.92 11.99 -2.24
CA ASN A 48 14.69 10.76 -2.38
C ASN A 48 14.10 9.73 -1.42
N LEU A 49 13.54 8.63 -1.96
CA LEU A 49 12.78 7.65 -1.21
C LEU A 49 13.38 6.25 -1.27
N ASN A 50 13.16 5.47 -0.21
CA ASN A 50 13.15 4.01 -0.26
C ASN A 50 11.72 3.52 -0.07
N VAL A 51 11.27 2.59 -0.90
CA VAL A 51 9.93 1.99 -0.86
C VAL A 51 10.07 0.53 -0.47
N ASN A 52 9.64 0.18 0.73
CA ASN A 52 9.74 -1.18 1.25
C ASN A 52 8.40 -1.89 1.10
N GLY A 53 8.42 -3.04 0.45
CA GLY A 53 7.25 -3.89 0.34
C GLY A 53 7.57 -5.20 -0.37
N LEU A 54 6.54 -5.98 -0.64
CA LEU A 54 6.64 -7.29 -1.27
C LEU A 54 5.58 -7.45 -2.35
N ASP A 55 5.86 -8.39 -3.25
CA ASP A 55 4.90 -8.91 -4.24
C ASP A 55 4.34 -7.85 -5.20
N PHE A 56 5.12 -6.81 -5.52
CA PHE A 56 4.81 -5.84 -6.57
C PHE A 56 5.95 -5.74 -7.60
N ASP A 57 5.58 -5.55 -8.86
CA ASP A 57 6.55 -5.42 -9.97
C ASP A 57 6.97 -3.96 -10.18
N VAL A 58 6.01 -3.05 -10.04
CA VAL A 58 6.11 -1.62 -10.32
C VAL A 58 5.22 -0.89 -9.32
N TRP A 59 5.62 0.31 -8.93
CA TRP A 59 4.79 1.18 -8.10
C TRP A 59 4.65 2.57 -8.74
N SER A 60 3.69 3.33 -8.25
CA SER A 60 3.27 4.62 -8.81
C SER A 60 2.68 5.52 -7.73
N LEU A 61 2.47 6.78 -8.07
CA LEU A 61 1.76 7.75 -7.25
C LEU A 61 0.43 8.15 -7.89
N THR A 62 -0.56 8.48 -7.08
CA THR A 62 -1.85 9.00 -7.53
C THR A 62 -2.34 10.13 -6.63
N GLU A 63 -3.16 11.02 -7.19
CA GLU A 63 -3.89 12.04 -6.42
C GLU A 63 -5.23 11.52 -5.89
N VAL A 64 -5.69 10.36 -6.38
CA VAL A 64 -6.99 9.80 -6.05
C VAL A 64 -6.87 8.90 -4.81
N PRO A 65 -7.44 9.29 -3.66
CA PRO A 65 -7.46 8.43 -2.49
C PRO A 65 -8.37 7.22 -2.73
N ALA A 66 -7.96 6.07 -2.22
CA ALA A 66 -8.82 4.90 -2.12
C ALA A 66 -8.40 4.03 -0.94
N ALA A 67 -9.29 3.12 -0.54
CA ALA A 67 -8.96 2.10 0.44
C ALA A 67 -7.86 1.17 -0.10
N ARG A 68 -7.08 0.58 0.81
CA ARG A 68 -6.05 -0.39 0.46
C ARG A 68 -6.65 -1.58 -0.29
N GLY A 69 -6.06 -1.94 -1.43
CA GLY A 69 -6.57 -2.98 -2.33
C GLY A 69 -7.69 -2.51 -3.26
N GLY A 70 -8.12 -1.26 -3.16
CA GLY A 70 -9.02 -0.64 -4.13
C GLY A 70 -8.30 -0.29 -5.44
N ASP A 71 -9.09 0.11 -6.44
CA ASP A 71 -8.58 0.53 -7.74
C ASP A 71 -7.64 1.73 -7.60
N CYS A 72 -6.53 1.69 -8.34
CA CYS A 72 -5.66 2.85 -8.47
C CYS A 72 -5.79 3.54 -9.83
N GLU A 73 -6.64 4.57 -9.85
CA GLU A 73 -6.84 5.48 -10.97
C GLU A 73 -5.87 6.66 -10.93
N GLY A 74 -5.73 7.39 -12.04
CA GLY A 74 -4.99 8.67 -12.05
C GLY A 74 -3.49 8.58 -11.75
N ARG A 75 -2.90 7.38 -11.92
CA ARG A 75 -1.48 7.11 -11.70
C ARG A 75 -0.59 8.01 -12.55
N PHE A 76 0.46 8.53 -11.93
CA PHE A 76 1.55 9.22 -12.61
C PHE A 76 2.87 8.68 -12.05
N LEU A 77 3.84 8.48 -12.94
CA LEU A 77 5.15 7.87 -12.67
C LEU A 77 5.06 6.35 -12.43
N GLU A 78 5.75 5.55 -13.24
CA GLU A 78 5.88 4.10 -13.03
C GLU A 78 7.34 3.81 -12.67
N GLU A 79 7.57 3.34 -11.45
CA GLU A 79 8.91 3.08 -10.92
C GLU A 79 9.09 1.61 -10.54
N LYS A 80 10.23 1.05 -10.94
CA LYS A 80 10.63 -0.33 -10.63
C LYS A 80 11.62 -0.39 -9.48
N SER A 81 12.43 0.65 -9.31
CA SER A 81 13.37 0.74 -8.22
C SER A 81 12.64 0.97 -6.90
N THR A 82 13.15 0.36 -5.84
CA THR A 82 12.65 0.53 -4.48
C THR A 82 13.64 1.29 -3.60
N LYS A 83 14.82 1.64 -4.13
CA LYS A 83 15.88 2.28 -3.36
C LYS A 83 16.39 3.54 -4.05
N ASN A 84 16.63 4.57 -3.26
CA ASN A 84 17.17 5.86 -3.69
C ASN A 84 16.42 6.45 -4.89
N VAL A 85 15.08 6.39 -4.85
CA VAL A 85 14.23 6.86 -5.94
C VAL A 85 14.05 8.36 -5.82
N GLU A 86 14.49 9.09 -6.84
CA GLU A 86 14.28 10.53 -6.93
C GLU A 86 12.94 10.85 -7.62
N LEU A 87 12.05 11.53 -6.91
CA LEU A 87 10.73 11.91 -7.40
C LEU A 87 10.54 13.42 -7.35
N ILE A 88 10.02 13.97 -8.43
CA ILE A 88 9.62 15.38 -8.50
C ILE A 88 8.10 15.43 -8.51
N VAL A 89 7.53 16.04 -7.48
CA VAL A 89 6.08 16.15 -7.30
C VAL A 89 5.63 17.60 -7.10
N PRO A 90 4.40 17.97 -7.49
CA PRO A 90 3.88 19.30 -7.22
C PRO A 90 3.77 19.59 -5.71
N PHE A 91 4.11 20.82 -5.29
CA PHE A 91 4.12 21.19 -3.86
C PHE A 91 2.73 21.09 -3.20
N ALA A 92 1.66 21.51 -3.89
CA ALA A 92 0.34 21.68 -3.29
C ALA A 92 -0.50 20.38 -3.19
N LYS A 93 0.08 19.19 -3.45
CA LYS A 93 -0.70 17.96 -3.62
C LYS A 93 -0.30 16.88 -2.63
N LYS A 94 -1.33 16.23 -2.07
CA LYS A 94 -1.21 14.98 -1.33
C LYS A 94 -1.28 13.81 -2.31
N LEU A 95 -0.30 12.94 -2.26
CA LEU A 95 -0.11 11.86 -3.23
C LEU A 95 -0.09 10.52 -2.53
N PHE A 96 -0.90 9.59 -2.99
CA PHE A 96 -1.03 8.24 -2.44
C PHE A 96 -0.24 7.25 -3.28
N PHE A 97 0.16 6.15 -2.66
CA PHE A 97 0.94 5.11 -3.32
C PHE A 97 0.05 4.05 -3.96
N CYS A 98 0.52 3.54 -5.09
CA CYS A 98 -0.07 2.42 -5.79
C CYS A 98 0.99 1.39 -6.17
N ALA A 99 0.60 0.13 -6.20
CA ALA A 99 1.49 -0.96 -6.57
C ALA A 99 0.80 -1.89 -7.58
N LYS A 100 1.56 -2.37 -8.55
CA LYS A 100 1.11 -3.31 -9.57
C LYS A 100 1.42 -4.73 -9.12
N GLY A 101 0.39 -5.55 -9.03
CA GLY A 101 0.52 -6.95 -8.65
C GLY A 101 1.03 -7.83 -9.80
N PRO A 102 1.42 -9.08 -9.49
CA PRO A 102 1.83 -10.06 -10.50
C PRO A 102 0.68 -10.44 -11.46
N ASP A 103 -0.56 -10.19 -11.05
CA ASP A 103 -1.77 -10.30 -11.87
C ASP A 103 -1.91 -9.17 -12.90
N GLY A 104 -1.02 -8.18 -12.85
CA GLY A 104 -1.01 -7.02 -13.73
C GLY A 104 -1.97 -5.90 -13.32
N VAL A 105 -2.67 -6.05 -12.19
CA VAL A 105 -3.66 -5.10 -11.69
C VAL A 105 -3.01 -4.09 -10.75
N TRP A 106 -3.53 -2.86 -10.73
CA TRP A 106 -3.02 -1.78 -9.90
C TRP A 106 -3.88 -1.56 -8.67
N TYR A 107 -3.23 -1.61 -7.51
CA TYR A 107 -3.89 -1.53 -6.21
C TYR A 107 -3.44 -0.28 -5.47
N ASN A 108 -4.40 0.48 -4.97
CA ASN A 108 -4.13 1.57 -4.05
C ASN A 108 -3.61 0.99 -2.73
N GLN A 109 -2.60 1.64 -2.14
CA GLN A 109 -1.94 1.17 -0.91
C GLN A 109 -2.61 1.70 0.36
N GLY A 110 -3.68 2.49 0.21
CA GLY A 110 -4.47 3.04 1.29
C GLY A 110 -4.07 4.47 1.64
N GLU A 111 -5.04 5.20 2.20
CA GLU A 111 -4.90 6.63 2.51
C GLU A 111 -3.87 6.95 3.60
N SER A 112 -3.46 5.94 4.38
CA SER A 112 -2.41 6.13 5.38
C SER A 112 -1.07 6.42 4.74
N LEU A 113 -0.76 5.83 3.58
CA LEU A 113 0.52 5.95 2.91
C LEU A 113 0.50 7.02 1.83
N PHE A 114 1.13 8.17 2.12
CA PHE A 114 1.13 9.32 1.24
C PHE A 114 2.39 10.20 1.33
N LEU A 115 2.60 11.02 0.30
CA LEU A 115 3.54 12.13 0.26
C LEU A 115 2.76 13.46 0.31
N GLU A 116 3.19 14.36 1.19
CA GLU A 116 2.67 15.72 1.26
C GLU A 116 3.83 16.71 1.51
N ALA A 117 3.74 17.92 0.96
CA ALA A 117 4.83 18.89 1.09
C ALA A 117 5.00 19.42 2.52
N ASN A 118 3.95 19.42 3.33
CA ASN A 118 4.00 19.90 4.72
C ASN A 118 4.34 18.81 5.75
N ASP A 119 4.28 17.53 5.40
CA ASP A 119 4.49 16.41 6.35
C ASP A 119 4.83 15.09 5.64
N VAL A 120 5.48 14.14 6.34
CA VAL A 120 5.99 12.89 5.77
C VAL A 120 5.48 11.66 6.57
N ILE A 121 4.68 10.82 5.88
CA ILE A 121 4.33 9.38 6.04
C ILE A 121 3.45 8.92 7.23
N GLY A 122 2.19 8.54 6.95
CA GLY A 122 1.54 7.44 7.68
C GLY A 122 1.82 6.10 6.98
N ALA A 123 1.94 4.93 7.58
CA ALA A 123 2.21 4.57 8.96
C ALA A 123 3.64 4.02 9.00
N ASN A 124 4.61 4.88 9.36
CA ASN A 124 5.86 4.59 10.08
C ASN A 124 6.81 5.81 10.01
N ALA A 125 6.30 7.02 10.26
CA ALA A 125 7.17 8.06 10.77
C ALA A 125 7.61 7.63 12.18
N GLN A 126 8.86 7.17 12.28
CA GLN A 126 9.61 6.82 13.50
C GLN A 126 9.36 5.42 14.12
N TYR A 127 10.33 4.52 13.93
CA TYR A 127 10.83 3.73 15.04
C TYR A 127 12.20 4.30 15.41
N GLU A 128 12.25 5.05 16.50
CA GLU A 128 13.48 5.62 17.08
C GLU A 128 13.41 5.36 18.60
N PRO A 129 14.40 4.67 19.19
CA PRO A 129 14.84 4.94 20.55
C PRO A 129 16.13 5.78 20.57
#